data_AF-A0A536WWZ2-F1
#
_entry.id   AF-A0A536WWZ2-F1
#
_cell.length_a   1.000
_cell.length_b   1.000
_cell.length_c   1.000
_cell.angle_alpha   90.00
_cell.angle_beta   90.00
_cell.angle_gamma   90.00
#
_symmetry.space_group_name_H-M   'P 1'
#
loop_
_entity.id
_entity.type
_entity.pdbx_description
1 polymer ?
#
loop_
_entity_poly.entity_id
_entity_poly.type
_entity_poly.pdbx_seq_one_letter_code
_entity_poly.pdbx_strand_id
1 'polypeptide(L)'
;VRCVIDGGLSRAAAARQFNTTSKTVAKWVERFRAEGVDGLRDRSSRPLSLPSQTASATCAAVEALRRQRYTGKQIAAEVGVSAATVSRILKRRGLNKLAALEPAEPVRRYEREHPGEII
;
A
#
# COMPACT_ATOMS: atom_id res chain seq x y z
N VAL A 1 3.50 -20.23 22.29
CA VAL A 1 3.57 -18.98 23.08
C VAL A 1 2.93 -19.14 24.45
N ARG A 2 1.64 -19.50 24.54
CA ARG A 2 0.94 -19.78 25.82
C ARG A 2 1.67 -20.77 26.73
N CYS A 3 2.23 -21.87 26.21
CA CYS A 3 3.02 -22.80 27.02
C CYS A 3 4.23 -22.16 27.74
N VAL A 4 4.80 -21.08 27.18
CA VAL A 4 5.93 -20.35 27.78
C VAL A 4 5.46 -19.24 28.73
N ILE A 5 4.34 -18.57 28.41
CA ILE A 5 3.85 -17.43 29.19
C ILE A 5 2.95 -17.89 30.34
N ASP A 6 1.99 -18.76 30.04
CA ASP A 6 1.00 -19.26 30.99
C ASP A 6 1.44 -20.60 31.61
N GLY A 7 2.08 -21.45 30.79
CA GLY A 7 2.50 -22.80 31.20
C GLY A 7 3.89 -22.90 31.82
N GLY A 8 4.64 -21.80 31.92
CA GLY A 8 5.96 -21.76 32.56
C GLY A 8 7.08 -22.53 31.84
N LEU A 9 6.85 -23.08 30.65
CA LEU A 9 7.91 -23.78 29.90
C LEU A 9 9.05 -22.83 29.55
N SER A 10 10.28 -23.32 29.64
CA SER A 10 11.42 -22.61 29.06
C SER A 10 11.30 -22.51 27.54
N ARG A 11 11.88 -21.45 26.95
CA ARG A 11 11.90 -21.26 25.49
C ARG A 11 12.50 -22.46 24.75
N ALA A 12 13.51 -23.11 25.34
CA ALA A 12 14.16 -24.29 24.77
C ALA A 12 13.29 -25.57 24.87
N ALA A 13 12.53 -25.74 25.95
CA ALA A 13 11.58 -26.84 26.07
C ALA A 13 10.45 -26.70 25.04
N ALA A 14 9.86 -25.50 24.93
CA ALA A 14 8.84 -25.21 23.93
C ALA A 14 9.39 -25.38 22.50
N ALA A 15 10.61 -24.92 22.23
CA ALA A 15 11.23 -25.09 20.91
C ALA A 15 11.34 -26.57 20.50
N ARG A 16 11.80 -27.43 21.40
CA ARG A 16 11.86 -28.88 21.17
C ARG A 16 10.48 -29.49 20.94
N GLN A 17 9.49 -29.13 21.77
CA GLN A 17 8.13 -29.65 21.67
C GLN A 17 7.46 -29.30 20.33
N PHE A 18 7.71 -28.11 19.81
CA PHE A 18 7.09 -27.59 18.58
C PHE A 18 8.03 -27.63 17.37
N ASN A 19 9.08 -28.44 17.40
CA ASN A 19 10.04 -28.64 16.30
C ASN A 19 10.53 -27.32 15.66
N THR A 20 10.90 -26.36 16.52
CA THR A 20 11.39 -25.05 16.10
C THR A 20 12.65 -24.68 16.88
N THR A 21 13.15 -23.46 16.68
CA THR A 21 14.32 -22.97 17.40
C THR A 21 13.92 -22.10 18.59
N SER A 22 14.73 -22.10 19.65
CA SER A 22 14.54 -21.22 20.81
C SER A 22 14.49 -19.74 20.43
N LYS A 23 15.19 -19.35 19.35
CA LYS A 23 15.18 -17.98 18.79
C LYS A 23 13.82 -17.63 18.19
N THR A 24 13.18 -18.55 17.46
CA THR A 24 11.82 -18.36 16.93
C THR A 24 10.80 -18.22 18.06
N VAL A 25 10.90 -19.08 19.08
CA VAL A 25 10.03 -19.00 20.27
C VAL A 25 10.23 -17.68 21.01
N ALA A 26 11.48 -17.24 21.20
CA ALA A 26 11.79 -15.96 21.84
C ALA A 26 11.13 -14.79 21.10
N LYS A 27 11.30 -14.74 19.76
CA LYS A 27 10.69 -13.73 18.89
C LYS A 27 9.16 -13.70 19.03
N TRP A 28 8.50 -14.87 19.01
CA TRP A 28 7.05 -14.92 19.17
C TRP A 28 6.57 -14.50 20.55
N VAL A 29 7.28 -14.88 21.62
CA VAL A 29 6.96 -14.46 23.00
C VAL A 29 7.14 -12.96 23.18
N GLU A 30 8.22 -12.39 22.64
CA GLU A 30 8.47 -10.95 22.68
C GLU A 30 7.37 -10.17 21.94
N ARG A 31 7.04 -10.57 20.72
CA ARG A 31 5.93 -9.95 19.96
C ARG A 31 4.59 -10.08 20.67
N PHE A 32 4.31 -11.23 21.26
CA PHE A 32 3.06 -11.43 22.01
C PHE A 32 2.99 -10.57 23.27
N ARG A 33 4.11 -10.35 23.96
CA ARG A 33 4.14 -9.43 25.11
C ARG A 33 3.93 -7.98 24.71
N ALA A 34 4.44 -7.57 23.55
CA ALA A 34 4.32 -6.21 23.06
C ALA A 34 2.95 -5.89 22.45
N GLU A 35 2.38 -6.83 21.68
CA GLU A 35 1.24 -6.59 20.78
C GLU A 35 0.11 -7.62 20.96
N GLY A 36 0.20 -8.50 21.95
CA GLY A 36 -0.77 -9.57 22.17
C GLY A 36 -0.86 -10.56 21.00
N VAL A 37 -2.07 -11.04 20.73
CA VAL A 37 -2.34 -11.97 19.62
C VAL A 37 -2.00 -11.33 18.26
N ASP A 38 -2.16 -10.01 18.12
CA ASP A 38 -1.91 -9.29 16.88
C ASP A 38 -0.43 -9.36 16.47
N GLY A 39 0.48 -9.38 17.44
CA GLY A 39 1.92 -9.53 17.19
C GLY A 39 2.33 -10.88 16.59
N LEU A 40 1.44 -11.89 16.63
CA LEU A 40 1.67 -13.21 16.04
C LEU A 40 1.20 -13.32 14.60
N ARG A 41 0.49 -12.31 14.06
CA ARG A 41 0.13 -12.28 12.65
C ARG A 41 1.39 -12.18 11.77
N ASP A 42 1.28 -12.72 10.56
CA ASP A 42 2.33 -12.60 9.57
C ASP A 42 2.62 -11.14 9.26
N ARG A 43 3.88 -10.75 9.41
CA ARG A 43 4.36 -9.44 9.02
C ARG A 43 4.90 -9.51 7.61
N SER A 44 4.75 -8.40 6.88
CA SER A 44 5.40 -8.28 5.59
C SER A 44 6.92 -8.46 5.74
N SER A 45 7.51 -9.32 4.91
CA SER A 45 8.97 -9.40 4.77
C SER A 45 9.55 -8.21 3.99
N ARG A 46 8.70 -7.29 3.51
CA ARG A 46 9.15 -6.11 2.79
C ARG A 46 9.85 -5.15 3.76
N PRO A 47 10.99 -4.56 3.37
CA PRO A 47 11.65 -3.56 4.18
C PRO A 47 10.73 -2.35 4.39
N LEU A 48 10.78 -1.75 5.59
CA LEU A 48 10.01 -0.56 5.94
C LEU A 48 10.41 0.67 5.11
N SER A 49 11.69 0.74 4.72
CA SER A 49 12.23 1.79 3.87
C SER A 49 13.25 1.19 2.89
N LEU A 50 13.31 1.76 1.69
CA LEU A 50 14.29 1.44 0.65
C LEU A 50 15.04 2.73 0.33
N PRO A 51 16.39 2.74 0.33
CA PRO A 51 17.16 3.95 -0.01
C PRO A 51 16.85 4.52 -1.40
N SER A 52 16.45 3.66 -2.34
CA SER A 52 16.03 4.03 -3.70
C SER A 52 14.56 4.45 -3.80
N GLN A 53 13.83 4.49 -2.68
CA GLN A 53 12.46 4.99 -2.65
C GLN A 53 12.45 6.48 -2.95
N THR A 54 11.65 6.88 -3.94
CA THR A 54 11.45 8.29 -4.27
C THR A 54 10.99 9.06 -3.03
N ALA A 55 11.65 10.17 -2.74
CA ALA A 55 11.34 11.01 -1.58
C ALA A 55 9.86 11.39 -1.52
N SER A 56 9.31 11.48 -0.31
CA SER A 56 7.91 11.85 -0.08
C SER A 56 7.57 13.19 -0.70
N ALA A 57 8.48 14.18 -0.60
CA ALA A 57 8.35 15.50 -1.21
C ALA A 57 8.18 15.42 -2.73
N THR A 58 9.01 14.63 -3.42
CA THR A 58 8.89 14.39 -4.87
C THR A 58 7.56 13.74 -5.22
N CYS A 59 7.09 12.79 -4.42
CA CYS A 59 5.79 12.15 -4.63
C CYS A 59 4.63 13.15 -4.48
N ALA A 60 4.72 14.08 -3.52
CA ALA A 60 3.73 15.13 -3.31
C ALA A 60 3.73 16.14 -4.47
N ALA A 61 4.90 16.54 -4.97
CA ALA A 61 5.01 17.41 -6.15
C ALA A 61 4.38 16.77 -7.40
N VAL A 62 4.65 15.49 -7.63
CA VAL A 62 4.01 14.72 -8.73
C VAL A 62 2.49 14.71 -8.60
N GLU A 63 1.95 14.51 -7.39
CA GLU A 63 0.51 14.53 -7.16
C GLU A 63 -0.09 15.92 -7.40
N ALA A 64 0.54 16.97 -6.88
CA ALA A 64 0.07 18.35 -7.03
C ALA A 64 -0.02 18.76 -8.50
N LEU A 65 1.04 18.52 -9.28
CA LEU A 65 1.06 18.80 -10.72
C LEU A 65 0.03 17.96 -11.48
N ARG A 66 -0.15 16.69 -11.07
CA ARG A 66 -1.15 15.83 -11.69
C ARG A 66 -2.56 16.37 -11.49
N ARG A 67 -2.87 16.90 -10.29
CA ARG A 67 -4.16 17.54 -9.99
C ARG A 67 -4.38 18.84 -10.76
N GLN A 68 -3.30 19.54 -11.12
CA GLN A 68 -3.32 20.67 -12.07
C GLN A 68 -3.41 20.23 -13.54
N ARG A 69 -3.76 18.96 -13.81
CA ARG A 69 -3.91 18.34 -15.13
C ARG A 69 -2.65 18.24 -15.99
N TYR A 70 -1.46 18.33 -15.38
CA TYR A 70 -0.23 18.06 -16.13
C TYR A 70 -0.19 16.59 -16.60
N THR A 71 0.34 16.37 -17.81
CA THR A 71 0.60 15.03 -18.34
C THR A 71 1.80 14.40 -17.62
N GLY A 72 1.88 13.07 -17.59
CA GLY A 72 3.03 12.38 -16.97
C GLY A 72 4.38 12.79 -17.56
N LYS A 73 4.42 13.17 -18.85
CA LYS A 73 5.64 13.67 -19.52
C LYS A 73 6.01 15.08 -19.04
N GLN A 74 5.04 15.98 -18.91
CA GLN A 74 5.27 17.32 -18.36
C GLN A 74 5.75 17.25 -16.91
N ILE A 75 5.11 16.42 -16.08
CA ILE A 75 5.52 16.21 -14.69
C ILE A 75 6.96 15.67 -14.60
N ALA A 76 7.32 14.72 -15.47
CA ALA A 76 8.68 14.16 -15.49
C ALA A 76 9.74 15.23 -15.79
N ALA A 77 9.46 16.12 -16.75
CA ALA A 77 10.34 17.24 -17.08
C ALA A 77 10.44 18.26 -15.93
N GLU A 78 9.31 18.62 -15.32
CA GLU A 78 9.24 19.61 -14.24
C GLU A 78 9.95 19.14 -12.96
N VAL A 79 9.71 17.87 -12.57
CA VAL A 79 10.20 17.32 -11.30
C VAL A 79 11.62 16.73 -11.42
N GLY A 80 12.11 16.52 -12.64
CA GLY A 80 13.45 15.94 -12.87
C GLY A 80 13.54 14.44 -12.57
N VAL A 81 12.45 13.69 -12.75
CA VAL A 81 12.42 12.23 -12.56
C VAL A 81 11.94 11.53 -13.82
N SER A 82 12.34 10.26 -14.02
CA SER A 82 11.94 9.51 -15.21
C SER A 82 10.42 9.35 -15.33
N ALA A 83 9.89 9.35 -16.55
CA ALA A 83 8.46 9.14 -16.82
C ALA A 83 7.94 7.82 -16.23
N ALA A 84 8.78 6.77 -16.19
CA ALA A 84 8.45 5.51 -15.53
C ALA A 84 8.27 5.68 -14.01
N THR A 85 9.04 6.55 -13.37
CA THR A 85 8.91 6.86 -11.94
C THR A 85 7.63 7.66 -11.67
N VAL A 86 7.32 8.66 -12.49
CA VAL A 86 6.04 9.37 -12.43
C VAL A 86 4.87 8.39 -12.56
N SER A 87 4.89 7.52 -13.58
CA SER A 87 3.85 6.50 -13.80
C SER A 87 3.65 5.60 -12.58
N ARG A 88 4.74 5.10 -11.98
CA ARG A 88 4.69 4.28 -10.75
C ARG A 88 4.12 5.04 -9.56
N ILE A 89 4.49 6.32 -9.39
CA ILE A 89 3.94 7.17 -8.32
C ILE A 89 2.44 7.37 -8.53
N LEU A 90 2.01 7.79 -9.72
CA LEU A 90 0.61 8.03 -10.04
C LEU A 90 -0.23 6.76 -9.88
N LYS A 91 0.27 5.60 -10.31
CA LYS A 91 -0.42 4.31 -10.13
C LYS A 91 -0.60 3.97 -8.65
N ARG A 92 0.44 4.13 -7.81
CA ARG A 92 0.33 3.90 -6.36
C ARG A 92 -0.64 4.86 -5.67
N ARG A 93 -0.81 6.08 -6.20
CA ARG A 93 -1.74 7.10 -5.70
C ARG A 93 -3.13 7.02 -6.33
N GLY A 94 -3.37 6.12 -7.29
CA GLY A 94 -4.64 6.01 -8.02
C GLY A 94 -4.91 7.13 -9.03
N LEU A 95 -3.91 7.96 -9.37
CA LEU A 95 -4.04 9.16 -10.21
C LEU A 95 -3.54 8.95 -11.66
N ASN A 96 -3.40 7.68 -12.09
CA ASN A 96 -2.87 7.34 -13.41
C ASN A 96 -3.88 7.53 -14.55
N LYS A 97 -5.16 7.75 -14.24
CA LYS A 97 -6.24 8.02 -15.22
C LYS A 97 -6.76 9.45 -15.04
N LEU A 98 -7.19 10.10 -16.12
CA LEU A 98 -7.85 11.42 -16.03
C LEU A 98 -9.17 11.34 -15.26
N ALA A 99 -9.91 10.23 -15.40
CA ALA A 99 -11.13 9.97 -14.63
C ALA A 99 -10.92 9.91 -13.10
N ALA A 100 -9.68 9.79 -12.63
CA ALA A 100 -9.36 9.86 -11.21
C ALA A 100 -9.15 11.30 -10.71
N LEU A 101 -9.00 12.26 -11.61
CA LEU A 101 -8.94 13.70 -11.29
C LEU A 101 -10.34 14.28 -11.23
N GLU A 102 -11.16 13.93 -12.22
CA GLU A 102 -12.56 14.30 -12.30
C GLU A 102 -13.36 13.07 -12.70
N PRO A 103 -14.32 12.63 -11.85
CA PRO A 103 -15.22 11.57 -12.25
C PRO A 103 -15.96 12.00 -13.51
N ALA A 104 -16.03 11.11 -14.50
CA ALA A 104 -16.76 11.38 -15.73
C ALA A 104 -18.21 11.75 -15.39
N GLU A 105 -18.75 12.77 -16.05
CA GLU A 105 -20.17 13.07 -15.94
C GLU A 105 -20.99 11.82 -16.30
N PRO A 106 -22.11 11.57 -15.61
CA PRO A 106 -22.98 10.46 -15.94
C PRO A 106 -23.42 10.57 -17.41
N VAL A 107 -23.35 9.46 -18.13
CA VAL A 107 -23.76 9.42 -19.54
C VAL A 107 -25.23 9.80 -19.62
N ARG A 108 -25.52 10.99 -20.17
CA ARG A 108 -26.88 11.41 -20.49
C ARG A 108 -27.30 10.72 -21.78
N ARG A 109 -27.86 9.51 -21.64
CA ARG A 109 -28.44 8.80 -22.77
C ARG A 109 -29.72 9.53 -23.18
N TYR A 110 -29.80 9.88 -24.45
CA TYR A 110 -31.06 10.32 -25.04
C TYR A 110 -31.99 9.11 -25.05
N GLU A 111 -32.88 9.03 -24.07
CA GLU A 111 -33.97 8.06 -24.04
C GLU A 111 -35.24 8.76 -24.51
N ARG A 112 -35.99 8.06 -25.37
CA ARG A 112 -37.29 8.47 -25.86
C ARG A 112 -38.22 7.30 -25.70
N GLU A 113 -39.44 7.61 -25.31
CA GLU A 113 -40.46 6.60 -25.11
C GLU A 113 -40.94 6.10 -26.48
N HIS A 114 -40.98 6.99 -27.49
CA HIS A 114 -41.45 6.65 -28.83
C HIS A 114 -40.45 7.03 -29.95
N PRO A 115 -40.32 6.20 -30.99
CA PRO A 115 -39.54 6.55 -32.17
C PRO A 115 -40.17 7.75 -32.90
N GLY A 116 -39.39 8.80 -33.17
CA GLY A 116 -39.79 9.97 -33.95
C GLY A 116 -39.98 11.28 -33.17
N GLU A 117 -39.70 11.31 -31.86
CA GLU A 117 -39.73 12.55 -31.07
C GLU A 117 -38.61 13.53 -31.51
N ILE A 118 -38.98 14.76 -31.91
CA ILE A 118 -38.06 15.83 -32.38
C ILE A 118 -37.85 16.86 -31.25
N ILE A 119 -36.66 17.50 -31.23
CA ILE A 119 -36.26 18.55 -30.26
C ILE A 119 -36.94 19.88 -30.56
#